data_AF-A0A973TPM4-F1
#
_entry.id   AF-A0A973TPM4-F1
#
_cell.length_a   1.000
_cell.length_b   1.000
_cell.length_c   1.000
_cell.angle_alpha   90.00
_cell.angle_beta   90.00
_cell.angle_gamma   90.00
#
_symmetry.space_group_name_H-M   'P 1'
#
loop_
_entity.id
_entity.type
_entity.pdbx_description
1 polymer ?
#
loop_
_entity_poly.entity_id
_entity_poly.type
_entity_poly.pdbx_seq_one_letter_code
_entity_poly.pdbx_strand_id
1 'polypeptide(L)'
;MAQPSPPGNPSLRERVGALRNLPPFLREIWATSKSLTLTSLGLRLVRALLPIATLYVGKLIIDEAVRLVGQGLGFDSFIDAWRGGALDHLVLLLLLEFGLAIASDLLGRMVSYADAVLSELFTNATSVRLMEHAATLDLEDFEDPDLQDR
;
A
#
# COMPACT_ATOMS: atom_id res chain seq x y z
N MET A 1 -41.93 -18.39 -4.04
CA MET A 1 -40.83 -17.98 -3.14
C MET A 1 -40.35 -16.61 -3.62
N ALA A 2 -40.66 -15.54 -2.89
CA ALA A 2 -40.25 -14.18 -3.26
C ALA A 2 -38.75 -14.01 -2.95
N GLN A 3 -37.97 -13.54 -3.93
CA GLN A 3 -36.54 -13.22 -3.73
C GLN A 3 -36.41 -11.99 -2.83
N PRO A 4 -35.49 -11.96 -1.85
CA PRO A 4 -35.25 -10.77 -1.05
C PRO A 4 -34.66 -9.67 -1.93
N SER A 5 -35.21 -8.46 -1.82
CA SER A 5 -34.71 -7.27 -2.53
C SER A 5 -33.28 -6.94 -2.08
N PRO A 6 -32.39 -6.50 -2.99
CA PRO A 6 -31.04 -6.12 -2.61
C PRO A 6 -31.08 -4.95 -1.62
N PRO A 7 -30.23 -4.93 -0.57
CA PRO A 7 -30.19 -3.82 0.37
C PRO A 7 -29.88 -2.52 -0.37
N GLY A 8 -30.68 -1.49 -0.13
CA GLY A 8 -30.49 -0.16 -0.72
C GLY A 8 -29.14 0.43 -0.33
N ASN A 9 -28.59 1.30 -1.18
CA ASN A 9 -27.29 1.93 -0.94
C ASN A 9 -27.25 2.60 0.45
N PRO A 10 -26.30 2.25 1.33
CA PRO A 10 -26.26 2.75 2.70
C PRO A 10 -26.10 4.28 2.71
N SER A 11 -26.88 4.94 3.56
CA SER A 11 -26.86 6.39 3.75
C SER A 11 -25.50 6.86 4.29
N LEU A 12 -25.14 8.13 4.08
CA LEU A 12 -23.87 8.68 4.56
C LEU A 12 -23.70 8.54 6.08
N ARG A 13 -24.80 8.60 6.85
CA ARG A 13 -24.80 8.37 8.30
C ARG A 13 -24.47 6.93 8.67
N GLU A 14 -24.98 5.95 7.92
CA GLU A 14 -24.69 4.54 8.16
C GLU A 14 -23.24 4.19 7.78
N ARG A 15 -22.71 4.80 6.71
CA ARG A 15 -21.29 4.68 6.32
C ARG A 15 -20.36 5.25 7.37
N VAL A 16 -20.66 6.44 7.91
CA VAL A 16 -19.89 7.05 9.00
C VAL A 16 -20.05 6.27 10.30
N GLY A 17 -21.23 5.71 10.58
CA GLY A 17 -21.47 4.82 11.70
C GLY A 17 -20.60 3.56 11.65
N ALA A 18 -20.45 2.96 10.47
CA ALA A 18 -19.61 1.78 10.25
C ALA A 18 -18.11 2.03 10.53
N LEU A 19 -17.63 3.27 10.41
CA LEU A 19 -16.24 3.62 10.74
C LEU A 19 -15.90 3.40 12.23
N ARG A 20 -16.89 3.34 13.14
CA ARG A 20 -16.66 2.97 14.55
C ARG A 20 -16.12 1.55 14.74
N ASN A 21 -16.24 0.68 13.74
CA ASN A 21 -15.72 -0.69 13.78
C ASN A 21 -14.24 -0.79 13.36
N LEU A 22 -13.66 0.26 12.75
CA LEU A 22 -12.25 0.31 12.38
C LEU A 22 -11.28 0.29 13.58
N PRO A 23 -11.49 1.07 14.67
CA PRO A 23 -10.58 1.05 15.82
C PRO A 23 -10.42 -0.32 16.50
N PRO A 24 -11.49 -1.10 16.77
CA PRO A 24 -11.38 -2.47 17.25
C PRO A 24 -10.57 -3.37 16.30
N PHE A 25 -10.83 -3.28 14.99
CA PHE A 25 -10.14 -4.07 13.97
C PHE A 25 -8.63 -3.75 13.90
N LEU A 26 -8.26 -2.47 13.94
CA LEU A 26 -6.85 -2.06 14.00
C LEU A 26 -6.15 -2.57 15.26
N ARG A 27 -6.88 -2.64 16.38
CA ARG A 27 -6.36 -3.20 17.64
C ARG A 27 -6.14 -4.71 17.53
N GLU A 28 -6.99 -5.45 16.83
CA GLU A 28 -6.78 -6.87 16.54
C GLU A 28 -5.57 -7.10 15.64
N ILE A 29 -5.42 -6.32 14.57
CA ILE A 29 -4.22 -6.37 13.70
C ILE A 29 -2.93 -6.16 14.51
N TRP A 30 -2.94 -5.15 15.39
CA TRP A 30 -1.82 -4.86 16.29
C TRP A 30 -1.55 -6.00 17.28
N ALA A 31 -2.60 -6.70 17.73
CA ALA A 31 -2.45 -7.88 18.58
C ALA A 31 -1.86 -9.07 17.81
N THR A 32 -2.18 -9.24 16.52
CA THR A 32 -1.67 -10.32 15.67
C THR A 32 -0.18 -10.16 15.35
N SER A 33 0.29 -8.99 14.92
CA SER A 33 1.73 -8.78 14.65
C SER A 33 2.17 -7.31 14.70
N LYS A 34 2.56 -6.84 15.89
CA LYS A 34 3.11 -5.49 16.10
C LYS A 34 4.28 -5.15 15.17
N SER A 35 5.17 -6.11 14.93
CA SER A 35 6.37 -5.92 14.11
C SER A 35 6.01 -5.66 12.64
N LEU A 36 5.10 -6.45 12.07
CA LEU A 36 4.65 -6.26 10.69
C LEU A 36 3.86 -4.97 10.52
N THR A 37 3.01 -4.61 11.49
CA THR A 37 2.27 -3.34 11.45
C THR A 37 3.20 -2.13 11.51
N LEU A 38 4.21 -2.14 12.40
CA LEU A 38 5.21 -1.06 12.46
C LEU A 38 6.03 -0.98 11.17
N THR A 39 6.45 -2.13 10.64
CA THR A 39 7.25 -2.22 9.42
C THR A 39 6.45 -1.67 8.23
N SER A 40 5.20 -2.09 8.05
CA SER A 40 4.33 -1.56 6.99
C SER A 40 4.11 -0.05 7.14
N LEU A 41 3.85 0.43 8.36
CA LEU A 41 3.70 1.86 8.62
C LEU A 41 4.98 2.63 8.29
N GLY A 42 6.15 2.14 8.71
CA GLY A 42 7.44 2.75 8.40
C GLY A 42 7.71 2.79 6.89
N LEU A 43 7.49 1.68 6.18
CA LEU A 43 7.64 1.62 4.73
C LEU A 43 6.69 2.60 4.03
N ARG A 44 5.45 2.75 4.51
CA ARG A 44 4.47 3.71 3.96
C ARG A 44 4.93 5.15 4.17
N LEU A 45 5.48 5.49 5.33
CA LEU A 45 6.01 6.82 5.60
C LEU A 45 7.18 7.16 4.67
N VAL A 46 8.13 6.23 4.50
CA VAL A 46 9.24 6.41 3.54
C VAL A 46 8.70 6.56 2.11
N ARG A 47 7.75 5.70 1.72
CA ARG A 47 7.13 5.75 0.39
C ARG A 47 6.39 7.06 0.13
N ALA A 48 5.78 7.67 1.14
CA ALA A 48 5.09 8.95 1.01
C ALA A 48 6.05 10.12 0.67
N LEU A 49 7.34 9.99 0.98
CA LEU A 49 8.35 11.00 0.64
C LEU A 49 8.88 10.86 -0.79
N LEU A 50 8.77 9.67 -1.40
CA LEU A 50 9.31 9.43 -2.73
C LEU A 50 8.76 10.36 -3.82
N PRO A 51 7.44 10.64 -3.91
CA PRO A 51 6.92 11.57 -4.92
C PRO A 51 7.54 12.97 -4.80
N ILE A 52 7.77 13.43 -3.58
CA ILE A 52 8.38 14.73 -3.30
C ILE A 52 9.84 14.73 -3.75
N ALA A 53 10.58 13.67 -3.41
CA ALA A 53 11.98 13.52 -3.82
C ALA A 53 12.11 13.44 -5.36
N THR A 54 11.27 12.65 -6.03
CA THR A 54 11.24 12.55 -7.49
C THR A 54 10.95 13.91 -8.12
N LEU A 55 9.96 14.65 -7.62
CA LEU A 55 9.66 16.00 -8.12
C LEU A 55 10.84 16.96 -7.94
N TYR A 56 11.50 16.91 -6.79
CA TYR A 56 12.65 17.76 -6.50
C TYR A 56 13.84 17.44 -7.43
N VAL A 57 14.15 16.15 -7.64
CA VAL A 57 15.20 15.74 -8.58
C VAL A 57 14.85 16.10 -10.02
N GLY A 58 13.60 15.89 -10.44
CA GLY A 58 13.14 16.32 -11.76
C GLY A 58 13.29 17.83 -11.98
N LYS A 59 13.02 18.64 -10.96
CA LYS A 59 13.27 20.08 -10.98
C LYS A 59 14.76 20.40 -11.16
N LEU A 60 15.66 19.71 -10.44
CA LEU A 60 17.11 19.90 -10.60
C LEU A 60 17.61 19.54 -12.01
N ILE A 61 17.07 18.48 -12.61
CA ILE A 61 17.38 18.09 -14.00
C ILE A 61 16.99 19.20 -14.96
N ILE A 62 15.78 19.77 -14.81
CA ILE A 62 15.30 20.86 -15.66
C ILE A 62 16.17 22.11 -15.48
N ASP A 63 16.46 22.50 -14.23
CA ASP A 63 17.31 23.66 -13.92
C ASP A 63 18.69 23.52 -14.60
N GLU A 64 19.29 22.33 -14.52
CA GLU A 64 20.59 22.03 -15.12
C GLU A 64 20.53 22.03 -16.65
N ALA A 65 19.49 21.44 -17.24
CA ALA A 65 19.28 21.48 -18.68
C ALA A 65 19.13 22.91 -19.20
N VAL A 66 18.36 23.75 -18.51
CA VAL A 66 18.20 25.18 -18.85
C VAL A 66 19.52 25.93 -18.71
N ARG A 67 20.32 25.64 -17.67
CA ARG A 67 21.66 26.23 -17.48
C ARG A 67 22.57 25.90 -18.67
N LEU A 68 22.61 24.64 -19.10
CA LEU A 68 23.45 24.19 -20.22
C LEU A 68 23.03 24.85 -21.54
N VAL A 69 21.73 24.90 -21.82
CA VAL A 69 21.20 25.59 -23.01
C VAL A 69 21.53 27.09 -22.97
N GLY A 70 21.42 27.74 -21.81
CA GLY A 70 21.79 29.14 -21.61
C GLY A 70 23.27 29.45 -21.81
N GLN A 71 24.16 28.44 -21.70
CA GLN A 71 25.59 28.55 -21.99
C GLN A 71 25.92 28.39 -23.49
N GLY A 72 24.91 28.23 -24.35
CA GLY A 72 25.11 28.07 -25.79
C GLY A 72 25.48 26.65 -26.20
N LEU A 73 25.36 25.67 -25.30
CA LEU A 73 25.47 24.25 -25.64
C LEU A 73 24.23 23.82 -26.43
N GLY A 74 24.25 24.11 -27.74
CA GLY A 74 23.28 23.59 -28.70
C GLY A 74 23.58 22.15 -29.10
N PHE A 75 22.62 21.51 -29.78
CA PHE A 75 22.73 20.12 -30.26
C PHE A 75 23.97 19.85 -31.13
N ASP A 76 24.43 20.85 -31.88
CA ASP A 76 25.61 20.74 -32.75
C ASP A 76 26.92 20.49 -31.97
N SER A 77 26.95 20.84 -30.68
CA SER A 77 28.11 20.70 -29.80
C SER A 77 27.97 19.59 -28.75
N PHE A 78 26.93 18.75 -28.84
CA PHE A 78 26.62 17.74 -27.81
C PHE A 78 27.78 16.77 -27.56
N ILE A 79 28.43 16.27 -28.62
CA ILE A 79 29.56 15.33 -28.48
C ILE A 79 30.76 16.00 -27.81
N ASP A 80 31.03 17.27 -28.12
CA ASP A 80 32.12 18.01 -27.50
C ASP A 80 31.81 18.35 -26.03
N ALA A 81 30.55 18.67 -25.73
CA ALA A 81 30.06 18.87 -24.36
C ALA A 81 30.16 17.58 -23.51
N TRP A 82 29.84 16.44 -24.12
CA TRP A 82 29.95 15.12 -23.50
C TRP A 82 31.42 14.77 -23.21
N ARG A 83 32.31 14.97 -24.19
CA ARG A 83 33.75 14.74 -24.00
C ARG A 83 34.39 15.73 -23.03
N GLY A 84 33.87 16.96 -22.98
CA GLY A 84 34.33 18.02 -22.08
C GLY A 84 33.80 17.91 -20.65
N GLY A 85 32.98 16.90 -20.33
CA GLY A 85 32.41 16.69 -18.99
C GLY A 85 31.34 17.70 -18.58
N ALA A 86 30.89 18.56 -19.49
CA ALA A 86 29.87 19.56 -19.19
C ALA A 86 28.51 18.94 -18.84
N LEU A 87 28.27 17.70 -19.29
CA LEU A 87 27.04 16.94 -19.06
C LEU A 87 27.09 16.03 -17.84
N ASP A 88 28.24 15.91 -17.16
CA ASP A 88 28.44 14.95 -16.07
C ASP A 88 27.45 15.18 -14.92
N HIS A 89 27.18 16.44 -14.58
CA HIS A 89 26.22 16.77 -13.53
C HIS A 89 24.79 16.38 -13.92
N LEU A 90 24.39 16.65 -15.17
CA LEU A 90 23.08 16.27 -15.69
C LEU A 90 22.90 14.74 -15.70
N VAL A 91 23.93 14.01 -16.14
CA VAL A 91 23.93 12.53 -16.14
C VAL A 91 23.83 11.98 -14.72
N LEU A 92 24.53 12.58 -13.76
CA LEU A 92 24.42 12.19 -12.34
C LEU A 92 23.01 12.37 -11.81
N LEU A 93 22.36 13.51 -12.10
CA LEU A 93 20.97 13.76 -11.70
C LEU A 93 20.00 12.76 -12.36
N LEU A 94 20.23 12.39 -13.62
CA LEU A 94 19.42 11.40 -14.32
C LEU A 94 19.60 9.99 -13.74
N LEU A 95 20.82 9.60 -13.38
CA LEU A 95 21.09 8.35 -12.68
C LEU A 95 20.47 8.32 -11.28
N LEU A 96 20.47 9.46 -10.58
CA LEU A 96 19.79 9.60 -9.30
C LEU A 96 18.27 9.45 -9.45
N GLU A 97 17.66 10.06 -10.45
CA GLU A 97 16.23 9.89 -10.76
C GLU A 97 15.89 8.44 -11.09
N PHE A 98 16.71 7.78 -11.90
CA PHE A 98 16.55 6.37 -12.21
C PHE A 98 16.66 5.49 -10.95
N GLY A 99 17.63 5.78 -10.08
CA GLY A 99 17.75 5.12 -8.78
C GLY A 99 16.52 5.32 -7.89
N LEU A 100 15.97 6.55 -7.84
CA LEU A 100 14.72 6.85 -7.14
C LEU A 100 13.53 6.08 -7.73
N ALA A 101 13.44 5.96 -9.05
CA ALA A 101 12.39 5.20 -9.71
C ALA A 101 12.44 3.71 -9.33
N ILE A 102 13.63 3.10 -9.35
CA ILE A 102 13.82 1.72 -8.89
C ILE A 102 13.47 1.57 -7.41
N ALA A 103 13.94 2.48 -6.55
CA ALA A 103 13.63 2.46 -5.13
C ALA A 103 12.12 2.56 -4.88
N SER A 104 11.42 3.39 -5.66
CA SER A 104 9.97 3.54 -5.59
C SER A 104 9.21 2.27 -6.00
N ASP A 105 9.63 1.61 -7.07
CA ASP A 105 9.05 0.32 -7.47
C ASP A 105 9.26 -0.73 -6.38
N LEU A 106 10.50 -0.87 -5.89
CA LEU A 106 10.85 -1.87 -4.87
C LEU A 106 10.13 -1.62 -3.55
N LEU A 107 10.09 -0.37 -3.06
CA LEU A 107 9.33 -0.01 -1.86
C LEU A 107 7.83 -0.29 -2.04
N GLY A 108 7.28 0.00 -3.22
CA GLY A 108 5.91 -0.34 -3.58
C GLY A 108 5.64 -1.84 -3.43
N ARG A 109 6.51 -2.68 -3.99
CA ARG A 109 6.41 -4.15 -3.89
C ARG A 109 6.51 -4.64 -2.45
N MET A 110 7.43 -4.11 -1.66
CA MET A 110 7.58 -4.50 -0.25
C MET A 110 6.34 -4.14 0.58
N VAL A 111 5.74 -2.96 0.36
CA VAL A 111 4.47 -2.59 1.01
C VAL A 111 3.36 -3.58 0.63
N SER A 112 3.19 -3.86 -0.66
CA SER A 112 2.18 -4.82 -1.13
C SER A 112 2.37 -6.22 -0.54
N TYR A 113 3.62 -6.68 -0.43
CA TYR A 113 3.94 -7.96 0.18
C TYR A 113 3.60 -7.99 1.68
N ALA A 114 3.99 -6.95 2.43
CA ALA A 114 3.67 -6.85 3.85
C ALA A 114 2.15 -6.85 4.10
N ASP A 115 1.39 -6.13 3.26
CA ASP A 115 -0.07 -6.07 3.35
C ASP A 115 -0.71 -7.44 3.00
N ALA A 116 -0.19 -8.17 2.01
CA ALA A 116 -0.67 -9.50 1.65
C ALA A 116 -0.46 -10.51 2.79
N VAL A 117 0.74 -10.57 3.35
CA VAL A 117 1.06 -11.47 4.48
C VAL A 117 0.19 -11.16 5.69
N LEU A 118 -0.03 -9.88 6.01
CA LEU A 118 -0.89 -9.49 7.12
C LEU A 118 -2.34 -9.92 6.90
N SER A 119 -2.84 -9.78 5.68
CA SER A 119 -4.19 -10.21 5.28
C SER A 119 -4.35 -11.73 5.38
N GLU A 120 -3.36 -12.49 4.92
CA GLU A 120 -3.37 -13.96 5.00
C GLU A 120 -3.36 -14.45 6.45
N LEU A 121 -2.50 -13.88 7.31
CA LEU A 121 -2.44 -14.20 8.74
C LEU A 121 -3.77 -13.91 9.44
N PHE A 122 -4.37 -12.76 9.16
CA PHE A 122 -5.67 -12.39 9.73
C PHE A 122 -6.79 -13.34 9.27
N THR A 123 -6.83 -13.64 7.97
CA THR A 123 -7.81 -14.57 7.39
C THR A 123 -7.68 -15.95 8.02
N ASN A 124 -6.46 -16.50 8.12
CA ASN A 124 -6.21 -17.80 8.72
C ASN A 124 -6.67 -17.84 10.20
N ALA A 125 -6.28 -16.83 10.99
CA ALA A 125 -6.67 -16.75 12.40
C ALA A 125 -8.21 -16.70 12.57
N THR A 126 -8.89 -15.98 11.69
CA THR A 126 -10.35 -15.89 11.69
C THR A 126 -11.00 -17.22 11.30
N SER A 127 -10.48 -17.89 10.26
CA SER A 127 -10.96 -19.21 9.85
C SER A 127 -10.83 -20.25 10.96
N VAL A 128 -9.68 -20.30 11.66
CA VAL A 128 -9.48 -21.22 12.78
C VAL A 128 -10.49 -20.95 13.90
N ARG A 129 -10.67 -19.68 14.30
CA ARG A 129 -11.63 -19.30 15.33
C ARG A 129 -13.08 -19.67 14.96
N LEU A 130 -13.45 -19.53 13.68
CA LEU A 130 -14.77 -19.95 13.18
C LEU A 130 -14.96 -21.47 13.25
N MET A 131 -13.93 -22.25 12.88
CA MET A 131 -13.97 -23.71 12.97
C MET A 131 -14.10 -24.18 14.42
N GLU A 132 -13.35 -23.58 15.34
CA GLU A 132 -13.44 -23.85 16.77
C GLU A 132 -14.84 -23.55 17.31
N HIS A 133 -15.44 -22.42 16.91
CA HIS A 133 -16.78 -22.05 17.35
C HIS A 133 -17.87 -22.95 16.76
N ALA A 134 -17.73 -23.36 15.50
CA ALA A 134 -18.63 -24.32 14.86
C ALA A 134 -18.56 -25.70 15.53
N ALA A 135 -17.36 -26.15 15.93
CA ALA A 135 -17.18 -27.41 16.65
C ALA A 135 -17.82 -27.38 18.05
N THR A 136 -17.96 -26.21 18.67
CA THR A 136 -18.70 -26.05 19.94
C THR A 136 -20.21 -25.93 19.78
N LEU A 137 -20.70 -25.62 18.57
CA LEU A 137 -22.13 -25.43 18.27
C LEU A 137 -22.87 -26.71 17.83
N ASP A 138 -22.16 -27.85 17.73
CA ASP A 138 -22.69 -29.09 17.14
C ASP A 138 -23.17 -30.15 18.17
N LEU A 139 -23.19 -29.83 19.47
CA LEU A 139 -23.57 -30.80 20.53
C LEU A 139 -24.74 -30.38 21.42
N GLU A 140 -25.15 -29.11 21.43
CA GLU A 140 -26.29 -28.64 22.24
C GLU A 140 -27.59 -28.54 21.42
N ASP A 141 -27.50 -28.29 20.10
CA ASP A 141 -28.67 -28.18 19.21
C ASP A 141 -29.10 -29.52 18.54
N PHE A 142 -28.33 -30.60 18.74
CA PHE A 142 -28.70 -31.96 18.29
C PHE A 142 -29.47 -32.76 19.34
N GLU A 143 -29.59 -32.26 20.57
CA GLU A 143 -30.31 -32.87 21.69
C GLU A 143 -31.52 -32.03 22.13
N ASP A 144 -32.24 -31.36 21.22
CA ASP A 144 -33.55 -30.82 21.52
C ASP A 144 -34.66 -31.82 21.11
N PRO A 145 -35.09 -32.74 22.01
CA PRO A 145 -36.11 -33.74 21.70
C PRO A 145 -37.49 -33.15 21.37
N ASP A 146 -37.69 -31.83 21.51
CA ASP A 146 -38.96 -31.16 21.20
C ASP A 146 -39.18 -30.90 19.69
N LEU A 147 -38.19 -31.18 18.82
CA LEU A 147 -38.32 -31.07 17.35
C LEU A 147 -38.52 -32.40 16.61
N GLN A 148 -38.49 -33.54 17.30
CA GLN A 148 -38.73 -34.87 16.70
C GLN A 148 -40.15 -35.40 16.87
N ASP A 149 -41.01 -34.72 17.65
CA ASP A 149 -42.41 -35.11 17.82
C ASP A 149 -43.37 -33.95 17.52
N ARG A 150 -43.49 -33.60 16.22
CA ARG A 150 -44.72 -33.07 15.59
C ARG A 150 -44.64 -33.07 14.06
#